data_AF-A0A8V1A5N1-F1
#
_entry.id   AF-A0A8V1A5N1-F1
#
_cell.length_a   1.000
_cell.length_b   1.000
_cell.length_c   1.000
_cell.angle_alpha   90.00
_cell.angle_beta   90.00
_cell.angle_gamma   90.00
#
_symmetry.space_group_name_H-M   'P 1'
#
loop_
_entity.id
_entity.type
_entity.pdbx_description
1 polymer ?
#
loop_
_entity_poly.entity_id
_entity_poly.type
_entity_poly.pdbx_seq_one_letter_code
_entity_poly.pdbx_strand_id
1 'polypeptide(L)'
;MESMDEAERQREQLNRKEQSLKTSQKTALLGWAAWWNGLMTGDSIYLFVLSQILLLCMMLWYSTYGTISATQNAFDMLSYLLTPFEQFLSDQGVDLTRIGNVVVSYILLSLASLGLLLVGSLFWHLFRARPDPPFPLQEDRRQSVSRQPSFTYSEWTEDKNEDDFLDLDPVPETPVFDCVMDIKVETDPTTLTVKSVGLQERRGSNVSLTLDMCTPGCSEQGFGYIMSPREQSAQEYLQTASNILTEEELHKKALDPFILQAEFFEIPMNFVDPKEYDIPGLVRKNRYKTILPNPHSRVCLTSADQDDPLSSYINANYIRVHTRQKYNSALLDANCLSVDLNCVLEDVTGYGGEEKVYIATQGPIVNTVSDFWRMVWQERSPIIVMITNIEEMNEKCTEYWPEEQITYEGIEIIVNQVIQADDYRLRLITLKKGEEVRNLKHYWYTSWPDQKTPDQAPPLLQLVLEVEEAMQSAEEKNAPVIVHCSAGIGRTGCFIATSVCCKQLKSEGIVDILRTTCQLRLDRGGMIQTCEQYQFVHHVMSLYGKQLSRAAEE
;
A
#
# COMPACT_ATOMS: atom_id res chain seq x y z
N MET A 1 -60.71 6.46 4.84
CA MET A 1 -59.25 6.39 5.01
C MET A 1 -58.64 5.13 4.36
N GLU A 2 -59.44 4.17 3.86
CA GLU A 2 -58.92 2.98 3.16
C GLU A 2 -58.69 3.19 1.65
N SER A 3 -59.40 4.10 0.99
CA SER A 3 -59.29 4.29 -0.47
C SER A 3 -58.01 5.01 -0.94
N MET A 4 -57.35 5.73 -0.02
CA MET A 4 -56.13 6.50 -0.33
C MET A 4 -54.89 5.60 -0.26
N ASP A 5 -54.94 4.61 0.64
CA ASP A 5 -53.87 3.65 0.91
C ASP A 5 -53.75 2.57 -0.17
N GLU A 6 -54.87 2.28 -0.86
CA GLU A 6 -54.93 1.34 -1.97
C GLU A 6 -54.40 1.96 -3.28
N ALA A 7 -54.60 3.27 -3.46
CA ALA A 7 -54.09 4.02 -4.60
C ALA A 7 -52.56 4.22 -4.55
N GLU A 8 -51.99 4.42 -3.35
CA GLU A 8 -50.53 4.48 -3.16
C GLU A 8 -49.86 3.13 -3.42
N ARG A 9 -50.45 2.03 -2.94
CA ARG A 9 -49.94 0.67 -3.23
C ARG A 9 -49.97 0.34 -4.71
N GLN A 10 -50.99 0.76 -5.45
CA GLN A 10 -51.05 0.55 -6.90
C GLN A 10 -49.99 1.38 -7.65
N ARG A 11 -49.71 2.61 -7.21
CA ARG A 11 -48.62 3.43 -7.78
C ARG A 11 -47.24 2.82 -7.56
N GLU A 12 -46.98 2.29 -6.37
CA GLU A 12 -45.72 1.61 -6.10
C GLU A 12 -45.51 0.35 -6.94
N GLN A 13 -46.58 -0.43 -7.15
CA GLN A 13 -46.51 -1.63 -8.00
C GLN A 13 -46.30 -1.27 -9.48
N LEU A 14 -46.91 -0.19 -9.96
CA LEU A 14 -46.72 0.29 -11.32
C LEU A 14 -45.28 0.75 -11.54
N ASN A 15 -44.73 1.53 -10.60
CA ASN A 15 -43.33 1.98 -10.65
C ASN A 15 -42.35 0.82 -10.62
N ARG A 16 -42.58 -0.22 -9.80
CA ARG A 16 -41.73 -1.42 -9.78
C ARG A 16 -41.77 -2.20 -11.09
N LYS A 17 -42.95 -2.33 -11.71
CA LYS A 17 -43.08 -2.98 -13.03
C LYS A 17 -42.40 -2.18 -14.13
N GLU A 18 -42.51 -0.85 -14.11
CA GLU A 18 -41.88 0.01 -15.12
C GLU A 18 -40.34 -0.01 -14.99
N GLN A 19 -39.84 -0.08 -13.76
CA GLN A 19 -38.41 -0.18 -13.48
C GLN A 19 -37.85 -1.55 -13.90
N SER A 20 -38.59 -2.64 -13.64
CA SER A 20 -38.26 -3.99 -14.13
C SER A 20 -38.19 -4.05 -15.66
N LEU A 21 -39.17 -3.44 -16.36
CA LEU A 21 -39.21 -3.42 -17.83
C LEU A 21 -38.03 -2.63 -18.42
N LYS A 22 -37.69 -1.49 -17.81
CA LYS A 22 -36.53 -0.66 -18.21
C LYS A 22 -35.19 -1.39 -17.99
N THR A 23 -35.11 -2.22 -16.95
CA THR A 23 -33.89 -2.99 -16.64
C THR A 23 -33.71 -4.15 -17.62
N SER A 24 -34.81 -4.82 -18.00
CA SER A 24 -34.82 -5.90 -19.00
C SER A 24 -34.53 -5.42 -20.43
N GLN A 25 -35.08 -4.26 -20.82
CA GLN A 25 -34.75 -3.66 -22.12
C GLN A 25 -33.29 -3.20 -22.21
N LYS A 26 -32.71 -2.67 -21.11
CA LYS A 26 -31.29 -2.28 -21.07
C LYS A 26 -30.34 -3.48 -21.16
N THR A 27 -30.67 -4.60 -20.52
CA THR A 27 -29.86 -5.82 -20.60
C THR A 27 -29.93 -6.48 -21.99
N ALA A 28 -31.09 -6.44 -22.66
CA ALA A 28 -31.21 -6.91 -24.03
C ALA A 28 -30.40 -6.06 -25.03
N LEU A 29 -30.43 -4.73 -24.90
CA LEU A 29 -29.66 -3.82 -25.77
C LEU A 29 -28.14 -3.95 -25.60
N LEU A 30 -27.67 -4.18 -24.36
CA LEU A 30 -26.24 -4.39 -24.07
C LEU A 30 -25.70 -5.73 -24.61
N GLY A 31 -26.52 -6.78 -24.58
CA GLY A 31 -26.15 -8.09 -25.16
C GLY A 31 -25.97 -8.05 -26.68
N TRP A 32 -26.80 -7.28 -27.38
CA TRP A 32 -26.68 -7.10 -28.83
C TRP A 32 -25.47 -6.25 -29.23
N ALA A 33 -25.12 -5.23 -28.43
CA ALA A 33 -23.95 -4.39 -28.67
C ALA A 33 -22.62 -5.10 -28.40
N ALA A 34 -22.56 -5.94 -27.36
CA ALA A 34 -21.36 -6.74 -27.04
C ALA A 34 -21.08 -7.81 -28.10
N TRP A 35 -22.13 -8.43 -28.65
CA TRP A 35 -22.01 -9.41 -29.73
C TRP A 35 -21.51 -8.78 -31.04
N TRP A 36 -21.92 -7.54 -31.33
CA TRP A 36 -21.45 -6.80 -32.52
C TRP A 36 -20.00 -6.30 -32.39
N ASN A 37 -19.57 -5.90 -31.19
CA ASN A 37 -18.21 -5.41 -30.94
C ASN A 37 -17.15 -6.52 -30.93
N GLY A 38 -17.51 -7.76 -30.56
CA GLY A 38 -16.60 -8.91 -30.60
C GLY A 38 -16.23 -9.38 -32.01
N LEU A 39 -17.07 -9.09 -33.01
CA LEU A 39 -16.86 -9.53 -34.40
C LEU A 39 -15.93 -8.58 -35.20
N MET A 40 -15.69 -7.36 -34.73
CA MET A 40 -15.13 -6.28 -35.55
C MET A 40 -13.67 -5.90 -35.27
N THR A 41 -13.04 -6.39 -34.20
CA THR A 41 -11.71 -5.86 -33.78
C THR A 41 -10.52 -6.71 -34.25
N GLY A 42 -10.70 -7.99 -34.57
CA GLY A 42 -9.63 -8.86 -35.07
C GLY A 42 -9.85 -9.31 -36.51
N ASP A 43 -10.98 -9.99 -36.74
CA ASP A 43 -11.23 -10.70 -38.01
C ASP A 43 -11.47 -9.76 -39.19
N SER A 44 -12.03 -8.56 -38.95
CA SER A 44 -12.26 -7.56 -40.01
C SER A 44 -10.97 -6.96 -40.57
N ILE A 45 -9.89 -6.89 -39.78
CA ILE A 45 -8.60 -6.33 -40.23
C ILE A 45 -7.91 -7.34 -41.15
N TYR A 46 -7.96 -8.63 -40.82
CA TYR A 46 -7.38 -9.67 -41.68
C TYR A 46 -8.15 -9.86 -42.98
N LEU A 47 -9.49 -9.81 -42.94
CA LEU A 47 -10.31 -9.83 -44.15
C LEU A 47 -10.08 -8.59 -45.03
N PHE A 48 -9.82 -7.43 -44.42
CA PHE A 48 -9.51 -6.20 -45.14
C PHE A 48 -8.11 -6.25 -45.78
N VAL A 49 -7.09 -6.71 -45.04
CA VAL A 49 -5.73 -6.89 -45.60
C VAL A 49 -5.76 -7.91 -46.74
N LEU A 50 -6.51 -9.00 -46.59
CA LEU A 50 -6.68 -9.99 -47.65
C LEU A 50 -7.39 -9.40 -48.87
N SER A 51 -8.40 -8.55 -48.68
CA SER A 51 -9.07 -7.81 -49.76
C SER A 51 -8.10 -6.89 -50.51
N GLN A 52 -7.22 -6.17 -49.82
CA GLN A 52 -6.25 -5.27 -50.47
C GLN A 52 -5.19 -6.07 -51.24
N ILE A 53 -4.73 -7.19 -50.72
CA ILE A 53 -3.80 -8.10 -51.41
C ILE A 53 -4.46 -8.66 -52.68
N LEU A 54 -5.71 -9.11 -52.60
CA LEU A 54 -6.46 -9.61 -53.76
C LEU A 54 -6.70 -8.53 -54.82
N LEU A 55 -6.98 -7.28 -54.41
CA LEU A 55 -7.13 -6.15 -55.32
C LEU A 55 -5.80 -5.87 -56.05
N LEU A 56 -4.69 -5.90 -55.34
CA LEU A 56 -3.35 -5.65 -55.88
C LEU A 56 -2.91 -6.79 -56.83
N CYS A 57 -3.24 -8.04 -56.48
CA CYS A 57 -3.08 -9.19 -57.38
C CYS A 57 -3.94 -9.07 -58.64
N MET A 58 -5.19 -8.61 -58.54
CA MET A 58 -6.06 -8.36 -59.69
C MET A 58 -5.52 -7.22 -60.57
N MET A 59 -5.00 -6.14 -59.99
CA MET A 59 -4.40 -5.06 -60.78
C MET A 59 -3.14 -5.51 -61.52
N LEU A 60 -2.28 -6.32 -60.89
CA LEU A 60 -1.11 -6.93 -61.54
C LEU A 60 -1.53 -7.93 -62.63
N TRP A 61 -2.62 -8.69 -62.41
CA TRP A 61 -3.18 -9.56 -63.43
C TRP A 61 -3.66 -8.77 -64.66
N TYR A 62 -4.38 -7.66 -64.43
CA TYR A 62 -4.87 -6.78 -65.49
C TYR A 62 -3.76 -5.98 -66.19
N SER A 63 -2.64 -5.68 -65.52
CA SER A 63 -1.50 -5.04 -66.18
C SER A 63 -0.74 -6.01 -67.09
N THR A 64 -0.87 -7.32 -66.87
CA THR A 64 -0.11 -8.35 -67.58
C THR A 64 -0.87 -8.96 -68.76
N TYR A 65 -2.21 -8.95 -68.74
CA TYR A 65 -3.06 -9.36 -69.87
C TYR A 65 -3.81 -8.15 -70.44
N GLY A 66 -3.46 -7.77 -71.66
CA GLY A 66 -3.88 -6.55 -72.34
C GLY A 66 -5.39 -6.27 -72.38
N THR A 67 -5.65 -4.96 -72.45
CA THR A 67 -6.92 -4.21 -72.51
C THR A 67 -8.09 -4.85 -73.27
N ILE A 68 -9.22 -5.05 -72.58
CA ILE A 68 -10.55 -5.13 -73.18
C ILE A 68 -11.04 -3.70 -73.42
N SER A 69 -11.42 -3.35 -74.66
CA SER A 69 -11.69 -1.95 -75.07
C SER A 69 -12.92 -1.28 -74.44
N ALA A 70 -13.59 -1.92 -73.48
CA ALA A 70 -14.82 -1.42 -72.86
C ALA A 70 -14.58 -0.48 -71.66
N THR A 71 -13.35 -0.40 -71.13
CA THR A 71 -13.04 0.37 -69.92
C THR A 71 -12.41 1.75 -70.17
N GLN A 72 -12.01 2.08 -71.40
CA GLN A 72 -11.38 3.38 -71.71
C GLN A 72 -12.31 4.58 -71.45
N ASN A 73 -13.61 4.45 -71.72
CA ASN A 73 -14.56 5.57 -71.58
C ASN A 73 -14.83 5.98 -70.12
N ALA A 74 -14.62 5.08 -69.15
CA ALA A 74 -14.78 5.40 -67.73
C ALA A 74 -13.56 6.13 -67.15
N PHE A 75 -12.37 5.88 -67.73
CA PHE A 75 -11.12 6.51 -67.30
C PHE A 75 -11.02 7.97 -67.74
N ASP A 76 -11.57 8.34 -68.90
CA ASP A 76 -11.58 9.74 -69.37
C ASP A 76 -12.44 10.65 -68.49
N MET A 77 -13.47 10.13 -67.82
CA MET A 77 -14.27 10.92 -66.87
C MET A 77 -13.55 11.16 -65.52
N LEU A 78 -12.73 10.20 -65.09
CA LEU A 78 -11.97 10.30 -63.84
C LEU A 78 -10.75 11.22 -63.97
N SER A 79 -10.16 11.33 -65.16
CA SER A 79 -9.01 12.23 -65.40
C SER A 79 -9.39 13.70 -65.21
N TYR A 80 -10.60 14.11 -65.64
CA TYR A 80 -11.08 15.48 -65.45
C TYR A 80 -11.25 15.87 -63.97
N LEU A 81 -11.60 14.92 -63.09
CA LEU A 81 -11.74 15.14 -61.65
C LEU A 81 -10.40 15.30 -60.92
N LEU A 82 -9.32 14.72 -61.46
CA LEU A 82 -7.98 14.70 -60.86
C LEU A 82 -7.05 15.80 -61.38
N THR A 83 -7.48 16.58 -62.38
CA THR A 83 -6.73 17.72 -62.93
C THR A 83 -6.20 18.74 -61.92
N PRO A 84 -6.85 19.04 -60.77
CA PRO A 84 -6.29 19.97 -59.79
C PRO A 84 -5.06 19.42 -59.06
N PHE A 85 -4.90 18.09 -59.02
CA PHE A 85 -3.81 17.42 -58.30
C PHE A 85 -2.54 17.26 -59.15
N GLU A 86 -2.67 17.17 -60.48
CA GLU A 86 -1.51 17.08 -61.38
C GLU A 86 -0.66 18.35 -61.38
N GLN A 87 -1.28 19.53 -61.21
CA GLN A 87 -0.55 20.80 -61.09
C GLN A 87 0.31 20.88 -59.83
N PHE A 88 -0.06 20.18 -58.75
CA PHE A 88 0.69 20.20 -57.48
C PHE A 88 1.94 19.32 -57.52
N LEU A 89 1.93 18.25 -58.32
CA LEU A 89 3.06 17.32 -58.44
C LEU A 89 4.09 17.73 -59.50
N SER A 90 3.75 18.68 -60.38
CA SER A 90 4.64 19.16 -61.44
C SER A 90 5.79 20.06 -60.95
N ASP A 91 5.80 20.50 -59.69
CA ASP A 91 6.79 21.47 -59.17
C ASP A 91 8.01 20.82 -58.49
N GLN A 92 8.06 19.48 -58.41
CA GLN A 92 9.22 18.74 -57.90
C GLN A 92 9.80 17.89 -59.02
N GLY A 93 10.77 18.47 -59.75
CA GLY A 93 11.32 17.95 -61.00
C GLY A 93 11.94 16.56 -60.92
N VAL A 94 11.12 15.53 -61.13
CA VAL A 94 11.56 14.18 -61.48
C VAL A 94 10.72 13.69 -62.66
N ASP A 95 11.37 13.56 -63.83
CA ASP A 95 10.81 12.97 -65.05
C ASP A 95 10.42 11.50 -64.81
N LEU A 96 9.17 11.25 -64.43
CA LEU A 96 8.55 9.93 -64.38
C LEU A 96 7.61 9.67 -65.57
N THR A 97 7.77 10.43 -66.66
CA THR A 97 6.81 10.52 -67.78
C THR A 97 7.02 9.47 -68.88
N ARG A 98 7.73 8.37 -68.61
CA ARG A 98 8.00 7.37 -69.65
C ARG A 98 8.00 5.91 -69.21
N ILE A 99 7.01 5.48 -68.43
CA ILE A 99 6.35 4.16 -68.54
C ILE A 99 4.92 4.33 -68.02
N GLY A 100 4.00 4.65 -68.93
CA GLY A 100 2.54 4.53 -68.77
C GLY A 100 1.88 5.49 -67.77
N ASN A 101 1.16 6.50 -68.28
CA ASN A 101 0.20 7.33 -67.52
C ASN A 101 -0.74 6.52 -66.61
N VAL A 102 -0.98 5.25 -66.96
CA VAL A 102 -1.78 4.29 -66.22
C VAL A 102 -1.13 3.89 -64.88
N VAL A 103 0.18 3.67 -64.82
CA VAL A 103 0.88 3.20 -63.60
C VAL A 103 0.97 4.31 -62.56
N VAL A 104 1.25 5.53 -63.00
CA VAL A 104 1.33 6.71 -62.12
C VAL A 104 -0.05 7.05 -61.52
N SER A 105 -1.12 6.92 -62.32
CA SER A 105 -2.50 7.14 -61.85
C SER A 105 -2.92 6.16 -60.75
N TYR A 106 -2.55 4.87 -60.85
CA TYR A 106 -2.89 3.87 -59.83
C TYR A 106 -2.12 4.07 -58.52
N ILE A 107 -0.84 4.48 -58.58
CA ILE A 107 -0.04 4.77 -57.39
C ILE A 107 -0.60 6.00 -56.65
N LEU A 108 -1.02 7.02 -57.40
CA LEU A 108 -1.68 8.21 -56.87
C LEU A 108 -3.03 7.90 -56.21
N LEU A 109 -3.86 7.06 -56.85
CA LEU A 109 -5.13 6.62 -56.27
C LEU A 109 -4.91 5.82 -54.97
N SER A 110 -3.90 4.95 -54.94
CA SER A 110 -3.53 4.19 -53.75
C SER A 110 -3.09 5.12 -52.61
N LEU A 111 -2.24 6.11 -52.88
CA LEU A 111 -1.78 7.08 -51.88
C LEU A 111 -2.92 7.98 -51.38
N ALA A 112 -3.83 8.39 -52.26
CA ALA A 112 -5.01 9.17 -51.88
C ALA A 112 -5.97 8.36 -50.99
N SER A 113 -6.16 7.07 -51.28
CA SER A 113 -6.98 6.18 -50.45
C SER A 113 -6.36 5.94 -49.06
N LEU A 114 -5.02 5.81 -48.99
CA LEU A 114 -4.29 5.69 -47.74
C LEU A 114 -4.37 6.98 -46.92
N GLY A 115 -4.26 8.14 -47.57
CA GLY A 115 -4.41 9.45 -46.93
C GLY A 115 -5.80 9.67 -46.33
N LEU A 116 -6.88 9.31 -47.06
CA LEU A 116 -8.25 9.37 -46.54
C LEU A 116 -8.46 8.42 -45.36
N LEU A 117 -7.81 7.25 -45.36
CA LEU A 117 -7.83 6.30 -44.24
C LEU A 117 -7.12 6.83 -42.99
N LEU A 118 -5.96 7.47 -43.16
CA LEU A 118 -5.22 8.07 -42.04
C LEU A 118 -5.98 9.26 -41.44
N VAL A 119 -6.58 10.10 -42.29
CA VAL A 119 -7.44 11.21 -41.83
C VAL A 119 -8.71 10.69 -41.18
N GLY A 120 -9.34 9.65 -41.72
CA GLY A 120 -10.50 8.98 -41.13
C GLY A 120 -10.18 8.32 -39.78
N SER A 121 -9.02 7.68 -39.66
CA SER A 121 -8.52 7.10 -38.40
C SER A 121 -8.16 8.17 -37.37
N LEU A 122 -7.58 9.30 -37.80
CA LEU A 122 -7.26 10.43 -36.93
C LEU A 122 -8.53 11.13 -36.47
N PHE A 123 -9.51 11.33 -37.36
CA PHE A 123 -10.82 11.88 -37.04
C PHE A 123 -11.60 10.93 -36.11
N TRP A 124 -11.52 9.61 -36.33
CA TRP A 124 -12.05 8.60 -35.40
C TRP A 124 -11.35 8.68 -34.05
N HIS A 125 -10.02 8.83 -33.98
CA HIS A 125 -9.31 8.96 -32.71
C HIS A 125 -9.59 10.27 -31.97
N LEU A 126 -9.80 11.38 -32.70
CA LEU A 126 -10.08 12.70 -32.15
C LEU A 126 -11.56 12.86 -31.72
N PHE A 127 -12.50 12.22 -32.42
CA PHE A 127 -13.94 12.26 -32.14
C PHE A 127 -14.47 11.01 -31.43
N ARG A 128 -13.64 10.01 -31.16
CA ARG A 128 -13.96 8.99 -30.16
C ARG A 128 -14.04 9.70 -28.82
N ALA A 129 -15.26 10.08 -28.46
CA ALA A 129 -15.62 10.41 -27.10
C ALA A 129 -14.91 9.40 -26.20
N ARG A 130 -14.13 9.89 -25.24
CA ARG A 130 -13.47 9.04 -24.25
C ARG A 130 -14.51 8.04 -23.78
N PRO A 131 -14.26 6.72 -23.86
CA PRO A 131 -15.16 5.78 -23.24
C PRO A 131 -15.26 6.22 -21.77
N ASP A 132 -16.48 6.43 -21.29
CA ASP A 132 -16.72 6.62 -19.87
C ASP A 132 -15.96 5.51 -19.14
N PRO A 133 -15.25 5.82 -18.04
CA PRO A 133 -14.53 4.80 -17.29
C PRO A 133 -15.53 3.69 -16.93
N PRO A 134 -15.16 2.41 -17.05
CA PRO A 134 -16.06 1.33 -16.69
C PRO A 134 -16.36 1.44 -15.19
N PHE A 135 -17.59 1.86 -14.85
CA PHE A 135 -18.12 1.62 -13.51
C PHE A 135 -18.30 0.11 -13.31
N PRO A 136 -18.16 -0.37 -12.06
CA PRO A 136 -17.40 -1.57 -11.77
C PRO A 136 -18.15 -2.84 -12.12
N LEU A 137 -17.37 -3.84 -12.54
CA LEU A 137 -17.81 -5.23 -12.61
C LEU A 137 -18.36 -5.65 -11.25
N GLN A 138 -19.63 -6.03 -11.28
CA GLN A 138 -20.30 -6.81 -10.27
C GLN A 138 -19.49 -8.07 -9.97
N GLU A 139 -19.11 -8.21 -8.71
CA GLU A 139 -18.44 -9.35 -8.12
C GLU A 139 -19.18 -10.65 -8.42
N ASP A 140 -18.51 -11.58 -9.12
CA ASP A 140 -18.74 -13.02 -8.98
C ASP A 140 -17.46 -13.79 -9.32
N ARG A 141 -16.40 -13.47 -8.58
CA ARG A 141 -15.32 -14.40 -8.27
C ARG A 141 -14.99 -14.21 -6.80
N ARG A 142 -15.30 -15.22 -5.98
CA ARG A 142 -14.78 -15.33 -4.62
C ARG A 142 -13.25 -15.36 -4.65
N GLN A 143 -12.63 -14.20 -4.67
CA GLN A 143 -11.32 -14.00 -4.07
C GLN A 143 -11.60 -13.73 -2.59
N SER A 144 -11.11 -14.60 -1.73
CA SER A 144 -11.10 -14.39 -0.28
C SER A 144 -10.14 -13.24 0.03
N VAL A 145 -10.63 -12.01 -0.13
CA VAL A 145 -10.01 -10.82 0.43
C VAL A 145 -10.11 -10.98 1.94
N SER A 146 -8.98 -11.11 2.62
CA SER A 146 -8.95 -11.01 4.07
C SER A 146 -9.56 -9.65 4.42
N ARG A 147 -10.76 -9.65 5.02
CA ARG A 147 -11.29 -8.47 5.67
C ARG A 147 -10.19 -7.97 6.60
N GLN A 148 -9.61 -6.82 6.29
CA GLN A 148 -8.82 -6.10 7.27
C GLN A 148 -9.75 -5.91 8.48
N PRO A 149 -9.30 -6.15 9.72
CA PRO A 149 -10.13 -5.89 10.88
C PRO A 149 -10.41 -4.39 10.91
N SER A 150 -11.62 -4.01 10.49
CA SER A 150 -12.18 -2.69 10.76
C SER A 150 -12.27 -2.57 12.27
N PHE A 151 -11.51 -1.64 12.85
CA PHE A 151 -11.59 -1.30 14.26
C PHE A 151 -12.87 -0.49 14.47
N THR A 152 -14.02 -1.17 14.55
CA THR A 152 -15.24 -0.55 15.07
C THR A 152 -15.04 -0.31 16.55
N TYR A 153 -15.02 0.97 16.92
CA TYR A 153 -15.12 1.44 18.30
C TYR A 153 -16.25 0.67 18.99
N SER A 154 -15.92 -0.13 20.00
CA SER A 154 -16.92 -0.65 20.92
C SER A 154 -17.29 0.53 21.81
N GLU A 155 -18.48 1.07 21.58
CA GLU A 155 -19.15 2.04 22.43
C GLU A 155 -19.36 1.39 23.80
N TRP A 156 -18.42 1.62 24.71
CA TRP A 156 -18.61 1.34 26.14
C TRP A 156 -19.06 2.65 26.79
N THR A 157 -20.36 2.85 26.83
CA THR A 157 -20.98 3.76 27.78
C THR A 157 -20.91 3.11 29.16
N GLU A 158 -19.94 3.54 29.97
CA GLU A 158 -20.05 3.46 31.42
C GLU A 158 -21.04 4.53 31.87
N ASP A 159 -22.29 4.13 32.16
CA ASP A 159 -23.14 4.90 33.06
C ASP A 159 -23.13 4.22 34.43
N LYS A 160 -22.50 4.90 35.38
CA LYS A 160 -22.69 4.71 36.82
C LYS A 160 -23.73 5.73 37.31
N ASN A 161 -24.50 5.25 38.29
CA ASN A 161 -25.38 5.93 39.25
C ASN A 161 -26.86 5.92 38.88
N GLU A 162 -27.82 5.66 39.76
CA GLU A 162 -27.96 5.19 41.15
C GLU A 162 -29.49 5.05 41.36
N ASP A 163 -29.89 4.25 42.35
CA ASP A 163 -31.21 4.17 43.01
C ASP A 163 -32.43 3.55 42.28
N ASP A 164 -32.80 2.31 42.65
CA ASP A 164 -33.96 2.07 43.53
C ASP A 164 -34.17 0.57 43.88
N PHE A 165 -34.23 0.31 45.19
CA PHE A 165 -35.09 -0.62 45.93
C PHE A 165 -35.31 -2.10 45.51
N LEU A 166 -34.90 -2.98 46.45
CA LEU A 166 -35.42 -4.31 46.85
C LEU A 166 -36.32 -5.10 45.88
N ASP A 167 -35.85 -6.27 45.42
CA ASP A 167 -36.48 -7.54 45.80
C ASP A 167 -35.56 -8.75 45.49
N LEU A 168 -35.55 -9.69 46.44
CA LEU A 168 -34.80 -10.94 46.45
C LEU A 168 -35.42 -11.95 45.48
N ASP A 169 -34.61 -12.71 44.73
CA ASP A 169 -34.92 -14.11 44.37
C ASP A 169 -33.66 -14.88 43.89
N PRO A 170 -33.66 -16.23 44.02
CA PRO A 170 -32.50 -16.97 44.54
C PRO A 170 -31.57 -17.59 43.48
N VAL A 171 -30.34 -17.86 43.93
CA VAL A 171 -29.26 -18.57 43.23
C VAL A 171 -29.71 -19.98 42.81
N PRO A 172 -29.48 -20.44 41.57
CA PRO A 172 -29.72 -21.83 41.21
C PRO A 172 -28.59 -22.72 41.75
N GLU A 173 -28.92 -23.56 42.73
CA GLU A 173 -28.05 -24.62 43.24
C GLU A 173 -27.88 -25.75 42.20
N THR A 174 -26.63 -26.21 42.05
CA THR A 174 -26.23 -27.42 41.31
C THR A 174 -26.87 -28.69 41.89
N PRO A 175 -27.45 -29.60 41.09
CA PRO A 175 -27.98 -30.84 41.64
C PRO A 175 -26.86 -31.85 41.92
N VAL A 176 -26.69 -32.18 43.20
CA VAL A 176 -26.04 -33.39 43.70
C VAL A 176 -27.05 -34.54 43.58
N PHE A 177 -26.67 -35.64 42.93
CA PHE A 177 -27.47 -36.86 42.92
C PHE A 177 -26.80 -37.92 43.80
N ASP A 178 -27.51 -38.38 44.83
CA ASP A 178 -27.18 -39.61 45.52
C ASP A 178 -28.44 -40.45 45.85
N CYS A 179 -28.38 -41.69 45.38
CA CYS A 179 -28.75 -42.94 46.06
C CYS A 179 -30.20 -43.54 46.03
N VAL A 180 -30.25 -44.77 45.47
CA VAL A 180 -31.07 -46.01 45.72
C VAL A 180 -32.59 -45.99 45.40
N MET A 181 -33.30 -47.04 44.93
CA MET A 181 -33.17 -48.50 44.68
C MET A 181 -33.91 -48.81 43.33
N ASP A 182 -33.90 -49.95 42.63
CA ASP A 182 -34.07 -51.35 43.02
C ASP A 182 -33.76 -52.28 41.83
N ILE A 183 -33.35 -53.50 42.15
CA ILE A 183 -32.90 -54.55 41.22
C ILE A 183 -34.09 -55.32 40.63
N LYS A 184 -34.10 -55.57 39.31
CA LYS A 184 -34.76 -56.75 38.74
C LYS A 184 -33.86 -57.38 37.67
N VAL A 185 -33.40 -58.59 37.96
CA VAL A 185 -32.60 -59.47 37.10
C VAL A 185 -33.56 -60.43 36.40
N GLU A 186 -33.66 -60.39 35.08
CA GLU A 186 -34.06 -61.54 34.27
C GLU A 186 -33.26 -61.59 32.95
N THR A 187 -32.82 -62.80 32.66
CA THR A 187 -31.95 -63.33 31.60
C THR A 187 -32.72 -63.60 30.30
N ASP A 188 -32.21 -63.22 29.12
CA ASP A 188 -31.61 -64.15 28.13
C ASP A 188 -31.22 -63.43 26.80
N PRO A 189 -30.22 -63.95 26.05
CA PRO A 189 -29.50 -63.21 25.02
C PRO A 189 -29.89 -63.65 23.59
N THR A 190 -31.02 -63.22 23.05
CA THR A 190 -31.30 -63.44 21.61
C THR A 190 -32.33 -62.44 21.09
N THR A 191 -31.86 -61.44 20.34
CA THR A 191 -32.40 -61.01 19.03
C THR A 191 -31.74 -59.68 18.62
N LEU A 192 -30.56 -59.78 18.01
CA LEU A 192 -30.05 -58.77 17.09
C LEU A 192 -30.91 -58.80 15.83
N THR A 193 -31.80 -57.83 15.67
CA THR A 193 -32.40 -57.54 14.35
C THR A 193 -32.16 -56.09 14.00
N VAL A 194 -31.05 -55.86 13.29
CA VAL A 194 -30.77 -54.59 12.62
C VAL A 194 -31.75 -54.46 11.45
N LYS A 195 -32.59 -53.42 11.49
CA LYS A 195 -33.39 -53.01 10.34
C LYS A 195 -32.41 -52.53 9.26
N SER A 196 -32.42 -53.16 8.08
CA SER A 196 -31.64 -52.69 6.93
C SER A 196 -32.26 -51.41 6.38
N VAL A 197 -31.73 -50.27 6.82
CA VAL A 197 -32.09 -48.96 6.29
C VAL A 197 -31.16 -48.64 5.11
N GLY A 198 -31.76 -48.28 3.97
CA GLY A 198 -31.05 -48.02 2.71
C GLY A 198 -30.04 -46.87 2.82
N LEU A 199 -29.01 -46.91 1.96
CA LEU A 199 -27.83 -46.03 1.93
C LEU A 199 -28.10 -44.51 1.76
N GLN A 200 -29.35 -44.07 1.67
CA GLN A 200 -29.72 -42.68 1.37
C GLN A 200 -30.12 -41.84 2.61
N GLU A 201 -30.37 -42.44 3.78
CA GLU A 201 -30.85 -41.72 4.97
C GLU A 201 -29.74 -41.25 5.93
N ARG A 202 -28.46 -41.29 5.52
CA ARG A 202 -27.32 -40.72 6.26
C ARG A 202 -26.77 -39.43 5.65
N ARG A 203 -27.62 -38.49 5.24
CA ARG A 203 -27.20 -37.11 4.94
C ARG A 203 -28.07 -36.09 5.66
N GLY A 204 -27.88 -36.03 6.97
CA GLY A 204 -28.16 -34.84 7.78
C GLY A 204 -26.85 -34.36 8.40
N SER A 205 -25.94 -33.83 7.58
CA SER A 205 -24.80 -33.05 8.05
C SER A 205 -24.52 -31.95 7.05
N ASN A 206 -24.84 -30.71 7.45
CA ASN A 206 -24.55 -29.48 6.71
C ASN A 206 -23.07 -29.08 6.85
N VAL A 207 -22.17 -30.06 6.79
CA VAL A 207 -20.73 -29.80 6.77
C VAL A 207 -20.33 -29.70 5.30
N SER A 208 -20.14 -28.48 4.83
CA SER A 208 -19.37 -28.27 3.60
C SER A 208 -18.02 -28.93 3.82
N LEU A 209 -17.64 -29.87 2.95
CA LEU A 209 -16.27 -30.37 2.88
C LEU A 209 -15.37 -29.20 2.48
N THR A 210 -14.86 -28.46 3.45
CA THR A 210 -13.73 -27.56 3.27
C THR A 210 -12.50 -28.44 3.19
N LEU A 211 -11.95 -28.56 1.99
CA LEU A 211 -10.68 -29.25 1.77
C LEU A 211 -9.58 -28.34 2.34
N ASP A 212 -9.12 -28.66 3.54
CA ASP A 212 -8.11 -27.89 4.25
C ASP A 212 -6.74 -28.21 3.63
N MET A 213 -6.27 -27.33 2.75
CA MET A 213 -4.92 -27.41 2.15
C MET A 213 -3.89 -26.73 3.06
N CYS A 214 -3.97 -26.97 4.37
CA CYS A 214 -2.86 -26.65 5.26
C CYS A 214 -1.68 -27.58 4.96
N THR A 215 -0.66 -26.99 4.33
CA THR A 215 0.78 -27.29 4.38
C THR A 215 1.18 -28.74 4.76
N PRO A 216 1.81 -29.50 3.86
CA PRO A 216 2.38 -30.78 4.25
C PRO A 216 3.53 -30.57 5.24
N GLY A 217 3.38 -31.11 6.45
CA GLY A 217 4.50 -31.60 7.26
C GLY A 217 5.25 -30.58 8.09
N CYS A 218 4.76 -30.34 9.31
CA CYS A 218 5.66 -30.07 10.44
C CYS A 218 6.27 -31.41 10.90
N SER A 219 7.47 -31.71 10.40
CA SER A 219 8.41 -32.62 11.07
C SER A 219 9.82 -32.32 10.57
N GLU A 220 10.62 -31.76 11.47
CA GLU A 220 12.08 -31.82 11.55
C GLU A 220 12.93 -31.28 10.36
N GLN A 221 13.71 -30.25 10.70
CA GLN A 221 15.03 -29.91 10.15
C GLN A 221 15.13 -29.61 8.64
N GLY A 222 15.35 -28.33 8.33
CA GLY A 222 16.19 -27.94 7.18
C GLY A 222 15.50 -27.55 5.88
N PHE A 223 14.18 -27.35 5.86
CA PHE A 223 13.53 -26.68 4.73
C PHE A 223 13.34 -25.21 5.04
N GLY A 224 14.02 -24.34 4.28
CA GLY A 224 13.89 -22.89 4.39
C GLY A 224 12.42 -22.45 4.28
N TYR A 225 12.07 -21.38 4.99
CA TYR A 225 10.76 -20.74 4.91
C TYR A 225 10.38 -20.50 3.44
N ILE A 226 9.42 -21.27 2.91
CA ILE A 226 8.90 -21.06 1.56
C ILE A 226 7.79 -20.01 1.68
N MET A 227 8.07 -18.80 1.22
CA MET A 227 7.11 -17.71 1.20
C MET A 227 5.88 -18.08 0.37
N SER A 228 4.70 -17.68 0.82
CA SER A 228 3.50 -17.84 -0.01
C SER A 228 3.58 -16.92 -1.25
N PRO A 229 2.94 -17.26 -2.38
CA PRO A 229 2.93 -16.38 -3.56
C PRO A 229 2.43 -14.96 -3.26
N ARG A 230 1.54 -14.83 -2.27
CA ARG A 230 1.03 -13.53 -1.79
C ARG A 230 2.09 -12.77 -1.01
N GLU A 231 2.84 -13.43 -0.12
CA GLU A 231 3.96 -12.81 0.60
C GLU A 231 5.08 -12.40 -0.35
N GLN A 232 5.39 -13.23 -1.35
CA GLN A 232 6.39 -12.91 -2.36
C GLN A 232 6.00 -11.67 -3.17
N SER A 233 4.76 -11.60 -3.66
CA SER A 233 4.25 -10.43 -4.38
C SER A 233 4.22 -9.17 -3.50
N ALA A 234 3.85 -9.31 -2.22
CA ALA A 234 3.88 -8.18 -1.28
C ALA A 234 5.32 -7.69 -1.03
N GLN A 235 6.27 -8.60 -0.86
CA GLN A 235 7.68 -8.25 -0.68
C GLN A 235 8.26 -7.60 -1.95
N GLU A 236 7.96 -8.15 -3.12
CA GLU A 236 8.37 -7.59 -4.41
C GLU A 236 7.81 -6.18 -4.61
N TYR A 237 6.53 -5.95 -4.27
CA TYR A 237 5.94 -4.61 -4.31
C TYR A 237 6.71 -3.65 -3.40
N LEU A 238 6.97 -4.02 -2.14
CA LEU A 238 7.71 -3.17 -1.22
C LEU A 238 9.15 -2.90 -1.66
N GLN A 239 9.76 -3.85 -2.37
CA GLN A 239 11.13 -3.74 -2.89
C GLN A 239 11.24 -2.96 -4.21
N THR A 240 10.14 -2.74 -4.94
CA THR A 240 10.19 -2.17 -6.31
C THR A 240 9.30 -0.93 -6.49
N ALA A 241 8.21 -0.80 -5.73
CA ALA A 241 7.29 0.31 -5.86
C ALA A 241 7.99 1.66 -5.61
N SER A 242 7.74 2.59 -6.51
CA SER A 242 8.36 3.91 -6.57
C SER A 242 7.43 4.87 -7.31
N ASN A 243 7.33 6.10 -6.80
CA ASN A 243 6.62 7.18 -7.47
C ASN A 243 7.39 8.49 -7.23
N ILE A 244 8.33 8.78 -8.12
CA ILE A 244 9.18 9.96 -8.06
C ILE A 244 8.36 11.18 -8.46
N LEU A 245 8.31 12.17 -7.58
CA LEU A 245 7.57 13.41 -7.75
C LEU A 245 8.53 14.60 -7.80
N THR A 246 8.37 15.46 -8.80
CA THR A 246 8.89 16.83 -8.77
C THR A 246 8.09 17.69 -7.80
N GLU A 247 8.58 18.89 -7.46
CA GLU A 247 7.86 19.81 -6.58
C GLU A 247 6.43 20.15 -7.09
N GLU A 248 6.28 20.39 -8.39
CA GLU A 248 4.99 20.73 -8.99
C GLU A 248 4.01 19.55 -8.93
N GLU A 249 4.48 18.35 -9.25
CA GLU A 249 3.69 17.12 -9.19
C GLU A 249 3.31 16.77 -7.74
N LEU A 250 4.23 16.94 -6.81
CA LEU A 250 3.99 16.78 -5.38
C LEU A 250 2.86 17.70 -4.91
N HIS A 251 2.86 18.97 -5.32
CA HIS A 251 1.81 19.90 -4.93
C HIS A 251 0.44 19.50 -5.52
N LYS A 252 0.39 19.12 -6.81
CA LYS A 252 -0.86 18.66 -7.43
C LYS A 252 -1.38 17.39 -6.76
N LYS A 253 -0.50 16.43 -6.49
CA LYS A 253 -0.86 15.15 -5.88
C LYS A 253 -1.31 15.31 -4.43
N ALA A 254 -0.70 16.20 -3.66
CA ALA A 254 -1.14 16.51 -2.30
C ALA A 254 -2.58 17.04 -2.24
N LEU A 255 -3.07 17.68 -3.30
CA LEU A 255 -4.44 18.19 -3.40
C LEU A 255 -5.47 17.14 -3.86
N ASP A 256 -5.04 15.96 -4.30
CA ASP A 256 -5.92 14.87 -4.76
C ASP A 256 -5.97 13.72 -3.73
N PRO A 257 -6.94 13.72 -2.81
CA PRO A 257 -7.04 12.69 -1.78
C PRO A 257 -7.39 11.31 -2.35
N PHE A 258 -8.05 11.23 -3.51
CA PHE A 258 -8.51 9.96 -4.08
C PHE A 258 -7.35 9.17 -4.67
N ILE A 259 -6.43 9.84 -5.37
CA ILE A 259 -5.22 9.20 -5.89
C ILE A 259 -4.34 8.70 -4.74
N LEU A 260 -4.17 9.52 -3.70
CA LEU A 260 -3.39 9.15 -2.52
C LEU A 260 -4.00 7.98 -1.75
N GLN A 261 -5.33 7.92 -1.69
CA GLN A 261 -6.04 6.82 -1.08
C GLN A 261 -5.87 5.52 -1.86
N ALA A 262 -6.03 5.55 -3.18
CA ALA A 262 -5.81 4.39 -4.03
C ALA A 262 -4.36 3.88 -3.90
N GLU A 263 -3.38 4.77 -4.00
CA GLU A 263 -1.97 4.41 -3.85
C GLU A 263 -1.65 3.80 -2.47
N PHE A 264 -2.18 4.39 -1.39
CA PHE A 264 -1.93 3.91 -0.02
C PHE A 264 -2.44 2.48 0.22
N PHE A 265 -3.62 2.14 -0.30
CA PHE A 265 -4.23 0.82 -0.09
C PHE A 265 -3.58 -0.30 -0.90
N GLU A 266 -2.81 0.02 -1.94
CA GLU A 266 -1.98 -0.94 -2.66
C GLU A 266 -0.72 -1.33 -1.87
N ILE A 267 -0.25 -0.47 -0.94
CA ILE A 267 0.97 -0.73 -0.17
C ILE A 267 0.72 -1.86 0.84
N PRO A 268 1.46 -2.99 0.79
CA PRO A 268 1.34 -4.05 1.78
C PRO A 268 1.74 -3.57 3.18
N MET A 269 1.06 -4.05 4.23
CA MET A 269 1.36 -3.64 5.62
C MET A 269 2.61 -4.32 6.21
N ASN A 270 3.01 -5.50 5.69
CA ASN A 270 4.18 -6.26 6.18
C ASN A 270 4.18 -6.55 7.69
N PHE A 271 3.00 -6.78 8.29
CA PHE A 271 2.91 -7.24 9.67
C PHE A 271 3.44 -8.66 9.81
N VAL A 272 4.10 -8.91 10.93
CA VAL A 272 4.62 -10.23 11.31
C VAL A 272 3.49 -11.10 11.85
N ASP A 273 3.44 -12.38 11.47
CA ASP A 273 2.51 -13.31 12.11
C ASP A 273 2.98 -13.55 13.56
N PRO A 274 2.12 -13.39 14.58
CA PRO A 274 2.46 -13.72 15.96
C PRO A 274 3.06 -15.13 16.16
N LYS A 275 2.76 -16.08 15.27
CA LYS A 275 3.34 -17.43 15.27
C LYS A 275 4.84 -17.47 14.97
N GLU A 276 5.38 -16.45 14.31
CA GLU A 276 6.83 -16.33 14.07
C GLU A 276 7.61 -16.06 15.37
N TYR A 277 6.92 -15.59 16.41
CA TYR A 277 7.51 -15.32 17.71
C TYR A 277 7.15 -16.41 18.73
N ASP A 278 8.07 -17.35 18.95
CA ASP A 278 7.97 -18.34 20.03
C ASP A 278 8.82 -17.93 21.24
N ILE A 279 8.45 -16.80 21.87
CA ILE A 279 9.09 -16.29 23.09
C ILE A 279 8.08 -16.33 24.25
N PRO A 280 8.29 -17.18 25.28
CA PRO A 280 7.43 -17.20 26.45
C PRO A 280 7.36 -15.82 27.14
N GLY A 281 6.15 -15.37 27.49
CA GLY A 281 5.95 -14.09 28.19
C GLY A 281 6.00 -12.83 27.31
N LEU A 282 6.21 -12.97 26.00
CA LEU A 282 6.30 -11.87 25.03
C LEU A 282 5.14 -10.86 25.09
N VAL A 283 3.92 -11.37 25.34
CA VAL A 283 2.70 -10.57 25.46
C VAL A 283 2.85 -9.46 26.50
N ARG A 284 3.67 -9.67 27.53
CA ARG A 284 3.92 -8.66 28.57
C ARG A 284 4.72 -7.48 28.04
N LYS A 285 5.61 -7.67 27.07
CA LYS A 285 6.48 -6.61 26.52
C LYS A 285 5.88 -5.84 25.34
N ASN A 286 4.69 -6.21 24.88
CA ASN A 286 4.02 -5.60 23.74
C ASN A 286 2.75 -4.86 24.16
N ARG A 287 2.66 -3.56 23.85
CA ARG A 287 1.45 -2.77 24.09
C ARG A 287 0.28 -3.26 23.21
N TYR A 288 0.58 -3.69 21.98
CA TYR A 288 -0.39 -4.21 21.03
C TYR A 288 0.02 -5.61 20.54
N LYS A 289 -0.88 -6.59 20.64
CA LYS A 289 -0.59 -8.00 20.34
C LYS A 289 -0.22 -8.27 18.87
N THR A 290 -0.73 -7.45 17.96
CA THR A 290 -0.58 -7.64 16.50
C THR A 290 0.48 -6.73 15.89
N ILE A 291 1.11 -5.86 16.69
CA ILE A 291 2.15 -4.94 16.21
C ILE A 291 3.47 -5.42 16.81
N LEU A 292 4.13 -6.30 16.06
CA LEU A 292 5.37 -6.96 16.45
C LEU A 292 6.53 -6.45 15.58
N PRO A 293 7.76 -6.43 16.11
CA PRO A 293 8.91 -6.01 15.32
C PRO A 293 9.24 -7.05 14.24
N ASN A 294 9.62 -6.63 13.03
CA ASN A 294 10.09 -7.57 12.00
C ASN A 294 11.40 -8.25 12.45
N PRO A 295 11.52 -9.60 12.37
CA PRO A 295 12.67 -10.30 12.95
C PRO A 295 14.04 -9.88 12.40
N HIS A 296 14.13 -9.55 11.11
CA HIS A 296 15.39 -9.23 10.43
C HIS A 296 15.98 -7.87 10.81
N SER A 297 15.16 -6.94 11.31
CA SER A 297 15.54 -5.57 11.66
C SER A 297 15.32 -5.26 13.15
N ARG A 298 14.89 -6.25 13.96
CA ARG A 298 14.58 -6.02 15.38
C ARG A 298 15.82 -5.59 16.16
N VAL A 299 15.63 -4.73 17.16
CA VAL A 299 16.68 -4.40 18.12
C VAL A 299 16.78 -5.53 19.15
N CYS A 300 17.99 -6.05 19.38
CA CYS A 300 18.27 -7.11 20.34
C CYS A 300 19.00 -6.51 21.53
N LEU A 301 18.42 -6.59 22.73
CA LEU A 301 19.08 -6.13 23.94
C LEU A 301 20.16 -7.13 24.37
N THR A 302 21.33 -6.61 24.71
CA THR A 302 22.38 -7.35 25.39
C THR A 302 21.93 -7.62 26.83
N SER A 303 21.94 -8.89 27.21
CA SER A 303 21.55 -9.36 28.54
C SER A 303 22.69 -10.15 29.17
N ALA A 304 22.82 -10.07 30.49
CA ALA A 304 23.71 -10.94 31.25
C ALA A 304 23.20 -12.38 31.32
N ASP A 305 21.87 -12.55 31.20
CA ASP A 305 21.20 -13.84 31.16
C ASP A 305 20.97 -14.24 29.70
N GLN A 306 21.88 -15.06 29.16
CA GLN A 306 21.79 -15.55 27.78
C GLN A 306 20.71 -16.64 27.61
N ASP A 307 20.23 -17.21 28.71
CA ASP A 307 19.27 -18.32 28.71
C ASP A 307 17.81 -17.83 28.72
N ASP A 308 17.56 -16.52 28.92
CA ASP A 308 16.23 -15.90 28.81
C ASP A 308 16.08 -15.09 27.51
N PRO A 309 15.41 -15.63 26.47
CA PRO A 309 15.12 -14.91 25.23
C PRO A 309 14.31 -13.62 25.46
N LEU A 310 13.48 -13.58 26.51
CA LEU A 310 12.64 -12.41 26.82
C LEU A 310 13.50 -11.22 27.27
N SER A 311 14.61 -11.45 27.96
CA SER A 311 15.55 -10.40 28.39
C SER A 311 16.17 -9.64 27.21
N SER A 312 16.37 -10.32 26.09
CA SER A 312 16.90 -9.76 24.84
C SER A 312 15.84 -9.04 23.99
N TYR A 313 14.57 -9.18 24.34
CA TYR A 313 13.46 -8.67 23.56
C TYR A 313 13.08 -7.23 23.95
N ILE A 314 12.92 -6.40 22.92
CA ILE A 314 12.21 -5.12 22.96
C ILE A 314 11.42 -4.95 21.66
N ASN A 315 10.24 -4.33 21.72
CA ASN A 315 9.44 -4.04 20.53
C ASN A 315 9.98 -2.81 19.79
N ALA A 316 11.09 -3.00 19.08
CA ALA A 316 11.76 -1.96 18.33
C ALA A 316 12.44 -2.53 17.08
N ASN A 317 12.56 -1.71 16.03
CA ASN A 317 13.28 -2.04 14.80
C ASN A 317 14.26 -0.92 14.42
N TYR A 318 15.42 -1.31 13.91
CA TYR A 318 16.28 -0.42 13.15
C TYR A 318 15.57 -0.03 11.85
N ILE A 319 15.65 1.25 11.50
CA ILE A 319 15.07 1.80 10.28
C ILE A 319 16.20 2.32 9.40
N ARG A 320 16.23 1.82 8.17
CA ARG A 320 17.20 2.17 7.14
C ARG A 320 16.73 3.40 6.38
N VAL A 321 17.67 4.27 6.04
CA VAL A 321 17.41 5.42 5.20
C VAL A 321 18.24 5.29 3.94
N HIS A 322 17.55 5.22 2.81
CA HIS A 322 18.15 5.13 1.50
C HIS A 322 18.19 6.53 0.90
N THR A 323 19.38 7.11 0.77
CA THR A 323 19.58 8.32 -0.04
C THR A 323 20.21 7.93 -1.36
N ARG A 324 19.86 8.62 -2.44
CA ARG A 324 20.46 8.34 -3.75
C ARG A 324 21.91 8.82 -3.65
N GLN A 325 22.85 7.88 -3.43
CA GLN A 325 24.26 8.25 -3.44
C GLN A 325 24.56 8.84 -4.81
N LYS A 326 25.10 10.07 -4.84
CA LYS A 326 25.60 10.68 -6.07
C LYS A 326 26.72 9.79 -6.63
N TYR A 327 26.37 8.91 -7.57
CA TYR A 327 27.30 8.21 -8.45
C TYR A 327 28.00 9.26 -9.34
N ASN A 328 28.95 10.00 -8.78
CA ASN A 328 29.80 10.93 -9.53
C ASN A 328 31.22 11.09 -8.97
N SER A 329 31.61 10.31 -7.94
CA SER A 329 32.97 10.39 -7.38
C SER A 329 33.82 9.14 -7.59
N ALA A 330 33.25 7.95 -7.81
CA ALA A 330 34.03 6.70 -7.85
C ALA A 330 34.51 6.29 -9.25
N LEU A 331 34.01 6.93 -10.32
CA LEU A 331 34.43 6.64 -11.71
C LEU A 331 35.65 7.44 -12.19
N LEU A 332 36.19 8.35 -11.36
CA LEU A 332 37.43 9.07 -11.67
C LEU A 332 38.69 8.41 -11.06
N ASP A 333 38.53 7.48 -10.11
CA ASP A 333 39.63 6.71 -9.53
C ASP A 333 39.68 5.29 -10.11
N ALA A 334 39.77 5.20 -11.44
CA ALA A 334 39.96 3.95 -12.18
C ALA A 334 41.39 3.38 -12.05
N ASN A 335 41.93 3.32 -10.83
CA ASN A 335 43.22 2.69 -10.53
C ASN A 335 43.22 1.77 -9.30
N CYS A 336 42.07 1.49 -8.69
CA CYS A 336 41.98 0.49 -7.62
C CYS A 336 41.52 -0.86 -8.17
N LEU A 337 42.49 -1.74 -8.45
CA LEU A 337 42.27 -3.15 -8.81
C LEU A 337 41.85 -3.97 -7.58
N SER A 338 40.65 -3.73 -7.05
CA SER A 338 39.89 -4.68 -6.22
C SER A 338 38.54 -4.06 -5.87
N VAL A 339 37.59 -4.11 -6.81
CA VAL A 339 36.18 -3.89 -6.48
C VAL A 339 35.57 -5.27 -6.28
N ASP A 340 35.16 -5.56 -5.05
CA ASP A 340 34.46 -6.79 -4.69
C ASP A 340 33.18 -6.90 -5.54
N LEU A 341 33.05 -7.99 -6.29
CA LEU A 341 31.93 -8.21 -7.21
C LEU A 341 30.57 -8.27 -6.47
N ASN A 342 30.60 -8.50 -5.15
CA ASN A 342 29.42 -8.50 -4.29
C ASN A 342 28.83 -7.09 -4.07
N CYS A 343 29.63 -6.01 -4.09
CA CYS A 343 29.12 -4.64 -3.99
C CYS A 343 28.31 -4.21 -5.22
N VAL A 344 28.55 -4.82 -6.39
CA VAL A 344 27.88 -4.45 -7.64
C VAL A 344 26.51 -5.13 -7.78
N LEU A 345 26.27 -6.22 -7.05
CA LEU A 345 25.02 -6.98 -7.13
C LEU A 345 23.92 -6.50 -6.17
N GLU A 346 24.27 -5.79 -5.09
CA GLU A 346 23.29 -5.10 -4.23
C GLU A 346 22.77 -3.78 -4.84
N ASP A 347 23.36 -3.33 -5.96
CA ASP A 347 23.22 -1.96 -6.47
C ASP A 347 22.31 -1.83 -7.72
N VAL A 348 21.39 -2.76 -7.93
CA VAL A 348 20.43 -2.68 -9.06
C VAL A 348 19.38 -1.56 -8.87
N THR A 349 19.28 -0.97 -7.67
CA THR A 349 18.33 0.11 -7.36
C THR A 349 18.93 1.51 -7.18
N GLY A 350 20.26 1.70 -7.22
CA GLY A 350 20.89 3.04 -7.22
C GLY A 350 20.69 3.89 -5.95
N TYR A 351 20.32 3.29 -4.82
CA TYR A 351 20.23 3.95 -3.51
C TYR A 351 21.09 3.17 -2.50
N GLY A 352 22.18 3.76 -2.00
CA GLY A 352 22.96 3.21 -0.89
C GLY A 352 22.26 3.52 0.44
N GLY A 353 21.95 2.49 1.22
CA GLY A 353 21.28 2.64 2.52
C GLY A 353 22.25 2.93 3.66
N GLU A 354 21.97 3.94 4.49
CA GLU A 354 22.53 4.00 5.84
C GLU A 354 21.74 3.02 6.73
N GLU A 355 22.41 1.98 7.22
CA GLU A 355 21.72 0.81 7.79
C GLU A 355 20.98 1.07 9.12
N LYS A 356 21.31 2.14 9.87
CA LYS A 356 20.82 2.35 11.25
C LYS A 356 20.65 3.83 11.63
N VAL A 357 19.88 4.59 10.86
CA VAL A 357 19.67 6.03 11.15
C VAL A 357 18.65 6.25 12.26
N TYR A 358 17.60 5.43 12.30
CA TYR A 358 16.57 5.53 13.34
C TYR A 358 16.31 4.18 14.00
N ILE A 359 15.72 4.23 15.20
CA ILE A 359 15.03 3.10 15.82
C ILE A 359 13.57 3.51 15.99
N ALA A 360 12.66 2.74 15.38
CA ALA A 360 11.22 2.89 15.61
C ALA A 360 10.79 1.90 16.70
N THR A 361 10.17 2.41 17.77
CA THR A 361 9.76 1.60 18.92
C THR A 361 8.38 2.00 19.43
N GLN A 362 7.72 1.10 20.16
CA GLN A 362 6.48 1.42 20.86
C GLN A 362 6.73 2.39 22.03
N GLY A 363 5.69 3.10 22.47
CA GLY A 363 5.75 3.86 23.71
C GLY A 363 5.94 2.93 24.89
N PRO A 364 6.95 3.16 25.76
CA PRO A 364 7.20 2.30 26.90
C PRO A 364 5.93 2.04 27.71
N ILE A 365 5.80 0.80 28.17
CA ILE A 365 4.84 0.37 29.19
C ILE A 365 5.61 0.17 30.49
N VAL A 366 4.90 0.13 31.62
CA VAL A 366 5.47 0.03 32.97
C VAL A 366 6.61 -1.00 33.08
N ASN A 367 6.43 -2.18 32.51
CA ASN A 367 7.40 -3.28 32.58
C ASN A 367 8.49 -3.26 31.49
N THR A 368 8.47 -2.32 30.55
CA THR A 368 9.52 -2.15 29.52
C THR A 368 10.30 -0.85 29.68
N VAL A 369 10.09 -0.07 30.73
CA VAL A 369 10.86 1.18 30.97
C VAL A 369 12.35 0.90 31.13
N SER A 370 12.71 -0.13 31.92
CA SER A 370 14.11 -0.53 32.08
C SER A 370 14.73 -0.99 30.76
N ASP A 371 14.01 -1.82 29.99
CA ASP A 371 14.44 -2.30 28.67
C ASP A 371 14.64 -1.14 27.68
N PHE A 372 13.77 -0.13 27.72
CA PHE A 372 13.89 1.07 26.89
C PHE A 372 15.16 1.86 27.20
N TRP A 373 15.47 2.12 28.48
CA TRP A 373 16.72 2.78 28.85
C TRP A 373 17.96 1.93 28.56
N ARG A 374 17.85 0.60 28.66
CA ARG A 374 18.90 -0.32 28.22
C ARG A 374 19.17 -0.19 26.71
N MET A 375 18.11 -0.08 25.90
CA MET A 375 18.24 0.18 24.45
C MET A 375 18.93 1.53 24.18
N VAL A 376 18.46 2.61 24.81
CA VAL A 376 19.05 3.96 24.66
C VAL A 376 20.54 3.93 24.98
N TRP A 377 20.92 3.25 26.07
CA TRP A 377 22.31 3.10 26.45
C TRP A 377 23.10 2.20 25.49
N GLN A 378 22.57 1.05 25.10
CA GLN A 378 23.28 0.13 24.20
C GLN A 378 23.58 0.78 22.84
N GLU A 379 22.58 1.44 22.26
CA GLU A 379 22.65 2.01 20.92
C GLU A 379 23.31 3.38 20.89
N ARG A 380 23.75 3.89 22.05
CA ARG A 380 24.36 5.22 22.22
C ARG A 380 23.49 6.34 21.63
N SER A 381 22.17 6.17 21.65
CA SER A 381 21.23 7.07 20.98
C SER A 381 21.31 8.49 21.56
N PRO A 382 21.64 9.52 20.75
CA PRO A 382 21.82 10.89 21.23
C PRO A 382 20.49 11.67 21.31
N ILE A 383 19.45 11.18 20.63
CA ILE A 383 18.16 11.86 20.51
C ILE A 383 17.02 10.84 20.65
N ILE A 384 15.99 11.24 21.41
CA ILE A 384 14.69 10.56 21.46
C ILE A 384 13.62 11.55 21.00
N VAL A 385 12.76 11.12 20.08
CA VAL A 385 11.60 11.87 19.58
C VAL A 385 10.32 11.13 19.98
N MET A 386 9.58 11.71 20.91
CA MET A 386 8.30 11.23 21.43
C MET A 386 7.15 12.03 20.79
N ILE A 387 6.29 11.35 20.02
CA ILE A 387 5.20 11.99 19.25
C ILE A 387 3.84 11.49 19.75
N THR A 388 3.63 11.57 21.05
CA THR A 388 2.38 11.18 21.71
C THR A 388 2.25 11.88 23.03
N ASN A 389 1.01 12.15 23.46
CA ASN A 389 0.76 12.45 24.86
C ASN A 389 0.77 11.14 25.67
N ILE A 390 0.97 11.26 26.99
CA ILE A 390 1.01 10.13 27.94
C ILE A 390 -0.37 9.46 27.95
N GLU A 391 -1.39 10.29 28.15
CA GLU A 391 -2.79 9.93 28.06
C GLU A 391 -3.46 10.80 27.01
N GLU A 392 -4.35 10.18 26.25
CA GLU A 392 -5.24 10.88 25.32
C GLU A 392 -6.66 10.43 25.66
N MET A 393 -7.29 9.55 24.88
CA MET A 393 -8.51 8.85 25.36
C MET A 393 -8.21 7.67 26.29
N ASN A 394 -7.03 7.07 26.14
CA ASN A 394 -6.53 5.93 26.92
C ASN A 394 -5.02 6.13 27.15
N GLU A 395 -4.41 5.32 28.03
CA GLU A 395 -2.96 5.33 28.21
C GLU A 395 -2.24 4.98 26.90
N LYS A 396 -1.47 5.93 26.35
CA LYS A 396 -0.70 5.76 25.12
C LYS A 396 0.76 5.46 25.39
N CYS A 397 1.31 5.98 26.48
CA CYS A 397 2.71 5.83 26.88
C CYS A 397 2.82 5.98 28.40
N THR A 398 3.66 5.18 29.05
CA THR A 398 4.03 5.41 30.45
C THR A 398 5.07 6.52 30.52
N GLU A 399 5.01 7.40 31.52
CA GLU A 399 6.08 8.38 31.77
C GLU A 399 7.35 7.65 32.21
N TYR A 400 8.36 7.63 31.33
CA TYR A 400 9.57 6.83 31.51
C TYR A 400 10.81 7.65 31.89
N TRP A 401 10.70 8.98 31.92
CA TRP A 401 11.76 9.90 32.37
C TRP A 401 11.48 10.36 33.81
N PRO A 402 12.50 10.70 34.61
CA PRO A 402 12.31 11.25 35.94
C PRO A 402 11.99 12.75 35.91
N GLU A 403 11.48 13.30 37.02
CA GLU A 403 11.43 14.76 37.22
C GLU A 403 12.84 15.35 37.38
N GLU A 404 13.67 14.71 38.21
CA GLU A 404 15.07 15.11 38.43
C GLU A 404 16.04 13.98 38.07
N GLN A 405 15.94 12.84 38.78
CA GLN A 405 16.89 11.74 38.62
C GLN A 405 16.27 10.37 38.95
N ILE A 406 16.66 9.34 38.19
CA ILE A 406 16.36 7.93 38.49
C ILE A 406 17.47 7.02 37.98
N THR A 407 17.56 5.81 38.51
CA THR A 407 18.54 4.80 38.05
C THR A 407 17.82 3.52 37.63
N TYR A 408 18.08 3.06 36.40
CA TYR A 408 17.65 1.76 35.89
C TYR A 408 18.88 0.93 35.51
N GLU A 409 19.07 -0.23 36.16
CA GLU A 409 20.16 -1.18 35.82
C GLU A 409 21.56 -0.54 35.77
N GLY A 410 21.83 0.37 36.71
CA GLY A 410 23.09 1.10 36.82
C GLY A 410 23.24 2.27 35.83
N ILE A 411 22.24 2.54 35.00
CA ILE A 411 22.15 3.73 34.15
C ILE A 411 21.43 4.82 34.95
N GLU A 412 22.19 5.80 35.40
CA GLU A 412 21.73 7.02 36.07
C GLU A 412 21.22 8.00 35.00
N ILE A 413 19.94 8.37 35.06
CA ILE A 413 19.27 9.29 34.13
C ILE A 413 18.97 10.57 34.89
N ILE A 414 19.53 11.68 34.45
CA ILE A 414 19.44 12.98 35.12
C ILE A 414 18.88 14.00 34.14
N VAL A 415 17.76 14.66 34.49
CA VAL A 415 17.19 15.74 33.69
C VAL A 415 17.84 17.05 34.12
N ASN A 416 18.71 17.62 33.28
CA ASN A 416 19.44 18.85 33.62
C ASN A 416 18.60 20.10 33.36
N GLN A 417 17.83 20.10 32.28
CA GLN A 417 17.06 21.26 31.83
C GLN A 417 15.83 20.82 31.04
N VAL A 418 14.74 21.57 31.19
CA VAL A 418 13.54 21.46 30.35
C VAL A 418 13.30 22.79 29.65
N ILE A 419 13.25 22.76 28.32
CA ILE A 419 12.99 23.91 27.44
C ILE A 419 11.57 23.73 26.88
N GLN A 420 10.69 24.68 27.15
CA GLN A 420 9.33 24.70 26.62
C GLN A 420 9.31 25.49 25.31
N ALA A 421 8.99 24.81 24.21
CA ALA A 421 8.63 25.44 22.95
C ALA A 421 7.09 25.43 22.78
N ASP A 422 6.61 25.98 21.66
CA ASP A 422 5.17 26.08 21.38
C ASP A 422 4.54 24.69 21.18
N ASP A 423 5.19 23.82 20.40
CA ASP A 423 4.62 22.52 20.00
C ASP A 423 5.30 21.29 20.62
N TYR A 424 6.43 21.49 21.30
CA TYR A 424 7.17 20.43 21.95
C TYR A 424 7.87 20.89 23.24
N ARG A 425 8.28 19.92 24.05
CA ARG A 425 9.15 20.10 25.22
C ARG A 425 10.47 19.40 24.96
N LEU A 426 11.59 20.11 25.08
CA LEU A 426 12.93 19.55 24.95
C LEU A 426 13.53 19.36 26.35
N ARG A 427 13.90 18.13 26.70
CA ARG A 427 14.70 17.83 27.90
C ARG A 427 16.14 17.54 27.51
N LEU A 428 17.07 18.17 28.23
CA LEU A 428 18.49 17.86 28.15
C LEU A 428 18.83 16.89 29.27
N ILE A 429 19.07 15.63 28.89
CA ILE A 429 19.26 14.51 29.80
C ILE A 429 20.74 14.10 29.80
N THR A 430 21.30 13.85 30.98
CA THR A 430 22.59 13.19 31.14
C THR A 430 22.36 11.74 31.52
N LEU A 431 22.97 10.82 30.77
CA LEU A 431 23.03 9.40 31.08
C LEU A 431 24.41 9.06 31.64
N LYS A 432 24.47 8.34 32.75
CA LYS A 432 25.74 7.94 33.36
C LYS A 432 25.71 6.47 33.78
N LYS A 433 26.77 5.74 33.46
CA LYS A 433 26.98 4.35 33.90
C LYS A 433 28.47 4.11 34.13
N GLY A 434 28.84 3.92 35.39
CA GLY A 434 30.25 3.87 35.78
C GLY A 434 30.93 5.22 35.54
N GLU A 435 32.00 5.22 34.74
CA GLU A 435 32.74 6.43 34.35
C GLU A 435 32.22 7.08 33.05
N GLU A 436 31.40 6.36 32.28
CA GLU A 436 30.90 6.87 31.00
C GLU A 436 29.70 7.79 31.23
N VAL A 437 29.76 8.98 30.61
CA VAL A 437 28.71 10.00 30.65
C VAL A 437 28.34 10.35 29.22
N ARG A 438 27.03 10.44 28.93
CA ARG A 438 26.50 10.77 27.60
C ARG A 438 25.38 11.77 27.71
N ASN A 439 25.30 12.65 26.72
CA ASN A 439 24.24 13.64 26.60
C ASN A 439 23.13 13.12 25.68
N LEU A 440 21.89 13.35 26.06
CA LEU A 440 20.70 12.93 25.35
C LEU A 440 19.72 14.09 25.24
N LYS A 441 19.21 14.36 24.03
CA LYS A 441 18.11 15.29 23.80
C LYS A 441 16.79 14.52 23.69
N HIS A 442 15.83 14.82 24.56
CA HIS A 442 14.49 14.21 24.53
C HIS A 442 13.47 15.25 24.06
N TYR A 443 12.98 15.08 22.83
CA TYR A 443 11.93 15.89 22.24
C TYR A 443 10.58 15.24 22.52
N TRP A 444 9.70 15.94 23.24
CA TRP A 444 8.33 15.52 23.48
C TRP A 444 7.36 16.44 22.74
N TYR A 445 6.88 15.98 21.59
CA TYR A 445 5.91 16.68 20.75
C TYR A 445 4.49 16.41 21.25
N THR A 446 3.81 17.48 21.69
CA THR A 446 2.49 17.40 22.37
C THR A 446 1.32 17.82 21.48
N SER A 447 1.61 18.48 20.36
CA SER A 447 0.58 19.06 19.47
C SER A 447 -0.01 18.09 18.45
N TRP A 448 0.30 16.79 18.51
CA TRP A 448 -0.34 15.79 17.61
C TRP A 448 -1.70 15.36 18.17
N PRO A 449 -2.83 15.67 17.50
CA PRO A 449 -4.16 15.33 18.01
C PRO A 449 -4.43 13.81 18.03
N ASP A 450 -5.22 13.34 19.00
CA ASP A 450 -5.63 11.94 19.05
C ASP A 450 -6.54 11.60 17.85
N GLN A 451 -6.26 10.48 17.19
CA GLN A 451 -7.00 9.94 16.02
C GLN A 451 -7.06 10.81 14.75
N LYS A 452 -6.32 11.91 14.65
CA LYS A 452 -6.24 12.75 13.43
C LYS A 452 -4.80 13.09 13.07
N THR A 453 -4.62 13.63 11.87
CA THR A 453 -3.39 14.34 11.50
C THR A 453 -3.40 15.72 12.15
N PRO A 454 -2.25 16.31 12.47
CA PRO A 454 -2.18 17.70 12.92
C PRO A 454 -2.94 18.60 11.94
N ASP A 455 -3.80 19.47 12.46
CA ASP A 455 -4.56 20.42 11.64
C ASP A 455 -3.64 21.38 10.88
N GLN A 456 -2.37 21.46 11.31
CA GLN A 456 -1.33 22.29 10.72
C GLN A 456 -0.06 21.45 10.43
N ALA A 457 0.42 21.50 9.19
CA ALA A 457 1.68 20.90 8.76
C ALA A 457 2.98 21.55 9.32
N PRO A 458 3.04 22.89 9.58
CA PRO A 458 4.28 23.55 10.02
C PRO A 458 4.90 23.01 11.32
N PRO A 459 4.15 22.71 12.40
CA PRO A 459 4.72 22.20 13.64
C PRO A 459 5.55 20.92 13.49
N LEU A 460 5.06 19.94 12.71
CA LEU A 460 5.82 18.72 12.44
C LEU A 460 7.08 19.02 11.64
N LEU A 461 6.96 19.86 10.60
CA LEU A 461 8.09 20.23 9.76
C LEU A 461 9.20 20.93 10.55
N GLN A 462 8.84 21.84 11.44
CA GLN A 462 9.79 22.53 12.32
C GLN A 462 10.52 21.54 13.24
N LEU A 463 9.77 20.62 13.88
CA LEU A 463 10.37 19.57 14.70
C LEU A 463 11.36 18.71 13.90
N VAL A 464 10.99 18.31 12.68
CA VAL A 464 11.87 17.53 11.79
C VAL A 464 13.16 18.29 11.49
N LEU A 465 13.05 19.56 11.09
CA LEU A 465 14.22 20.38 10.76
C LEU A 465 15.14 20.58 11.98
N GLU A 466 14.56 20.79 13.16
CA GLU A 466 15.33 20.95 14.40
C GLU A 466 16.02 19.65 14.83
N VAL A 467 15.34 18.51 14.73
CA VAL A 467 15.95 17.20 15.01
C VAL A 467 17.08 16.91 14.03
N GLU A 468 16.92 17.25 12.76
CA GLU A 468 17.98 17.08 11.74
C GLU A 468 19.21 17.96 12.03
N GLU A 469 19.03 19.19 12.52
CA GLU A 469 20.13 20.04 12.99
C GLU A 469 20.79 19.46 14.26
N ALA A 470 19.98 18.95 15.19
CA ALA A 470 20.47 18.29 16.38
C ALA A 470 21.26 17.00 16.06
N MET A 471 20.87 16.26 15.02
CA MET A 471 21.61 15.08 14.53
C MET A 471 22.97 15.49 13.96
N GLN A 472 23.05 16.57 13.19
CA GLN A 472 24.32 17.05 12.60
C GLN A 472 25.31 17.55 13.65
N SER A 473 24.79 18.11 14.76
CA SER A 473 25.59 18.63 15.88
C SER A 473 25.92 17.58 16.95
N ALA A 474 25.37 16.37 16.87
CA ALA A 474 25.61 15.31 17.84
C ALA A 474 27.07 14.79 17.76
N GLU A 475 27.63 14.46 18.93
CA GLU A 475 28.97 13.85 19.03
C GLU A 475 29.00 12.46 18.38
N GLU A 476 27.93 11.68 18.59
CA GLU A 476 27.76 10.31 18.09
C GLU A 476 27.05 10.31 16.74
N LYS A 477 27.77 10.65 15.66
CA LYS A 477 27.19 10.83 14.31
C LYS A 477 26.54 9.58 13.70
N ASN A 478 26.94 8.39 14.13
CA ASN A 478 26.47 7.12 13.58
C ASN A 478 25.45 6.41 14.49
N ALA A 479 25.05 7.04 15.59
CA ALA A 479 24.10 6.43 16.53
C ALA A 479 22.64 6.73 16.11
N PRO A 480 21.73 5.74 16.22
CA PRO A 480 20.37 5.90 15.76
C PRO A 480 19.57 6.85 16.64
N VAL A 481 18.72 7.67 16.01
CA VAL A 481 17.69 8.46 16.69
C VAL A 481 16.50 7.56 17.01
N ILE A 482 16.09 7.53 18.28
CA ILE A 482 14.93 6.76 18.70
C ILE A 482 13.67 7.59 18.46
N VAL A 483 12.70 7.05 17.71
CA VAL A 483 11.42 7.70 17.46
C VAL A 483 10.30 6.77 17.95
N HIS A 484 9.39 7.29 18.76
CA HIS A 484 8.26 6.51 19.25
C HIS A 484 6.97 7.32 19.34
N CYS A 485 5.86 6.59 19.32
CA CYS A 485 4.53 7.09 19.64
C CYS A 485 3.88 6.08 20.61
N SER A 486 2.62 5.70 20.42
CA SER A 486 2.03 4.60 21.20
C SER A 486 2.42 3.22 20.63
N ALA A 487 2.05 2.93 19.37
CA ALA A 487 2.36 1.65 18.72
C ALA A 487 3.74 1.62 18.02
N GLY A 488 4.35 2.80 17.81
CA GLY A 488 5.63 2.92 17.11
C GLY A 488 5.55 2.71 15.60
N ILE A 489 4.39 2.96 14.97
CA ILE A 489 4.21 2.75 13.51
C ILE A 489 3.53 3.92 12.78
N GLY A 490 2.45 4.49 13.34
CA GLY A 490 1.67 5.56 12.68
C GLY A 490 2.40 6.91 12.66
N ARG A 491 2.33 7.65 13.78
CA ARG A 491 2.99 8.97 13.93
C ARG A 491 4.52 8.87 13.79
N THR A 492 5.09 7.79 14.32
CA THR A 492 6.51 7.43 14.13
C THR A 492 6.87 7.32 12.65
N GLY A 493 6.04 6.61 11.86
CA GLY A 493 6.23 6.50 10.42
C GLY A 493 6.12 7.83 9.69
N CYS A 494 5.14 8.67 10.05
CA CYS A 494 5.02 10.01 9.47
C CYS A 494 6.27 10.86 9.71
N PHE A 495 6.76 10.90 10.94
CA PHE A 495 7.95 11.69 11.28
C PHE A 495 9.18 11.23 10.50
N ILE A 496 9.47 9.92 10.51
CA ILE A 496 10.64 9.38 9.81
C ILE A 496 10.49 9.61 8.30
N ALA A 497 9.32 9.34 7.72
CA ALA A 497 9.07 9.57 6.30
C ALA A 497 9.29 11.04 5.92
N THR A 498 8.75 11.99 6.71
CA THR A 498 8.97 13.42 6.49
C THR A 498 10.46 13.77 6.58
N SER A 499 11.20 13.26 7.57
CA SER A 499 12.64 13.48 7.70
C SER A 499 13.42 13.04 6.46
N VAL A 500 13.15 11.81 5.98
CA VAL A 500 13.81 11.23 4.80
C VAL A 500 13.44 12.02 3.55
N CYS A 501 12.16 12.32 3.36
CA CYS A 501 11.68 13.08 2.20
C CYS A 501 12.19 14.53 2.19
N CYS A 502 12.36 15.17 3.35
CA CYS A 502 13.00 16.50 3.45
C CYS A 502 14.45 16.46 2.97
N LYS A 503 15.22 15.44 3.38
CA LYS A 503 16.58 15.23 2.87
C LYS A 503 16.57 15.05 1.35
N GLN A 504 15.73 14.15 0.84
CA GLN A 504 15.63 13.84 -0.58
C GLN A 504 15.29 15.08 -1.41
N LEU A 505 14.26 15.83 -1.01
CA LEU A 505 13.83 17.03 -1.73
C LEU A 505 14.92 18.11 -1.72
N LYS A 506 15.61 18.29 -0.58
CA LYS A 506 16.71 19.26 -0.46
C LYS A 506 17.95 18.87 -1.28
N SER A 507 18.29 17.58 -1.36
CA SER A 507 19.51 17.13 -2.04
C SER A 507 19.34 16.82 -3.53
N GLU A 508 18.16 16.36 -3.93
CA GLU A 508 17.88 15.84 -5.28
C GLU A 508 16.85 16.69 -6.05
N GLY A 509 16.07 17.55 -5.37
CA GLY A 509 14.97 18.30 -6.00
C GLY A 509 13.76 17.45 -6.37
N ILE A 510 13.74 16.18 -5.96
CA ILE A 510 12.68 15.21 -6.17
C ILE A 510 12.35 14.50 -4.85
N VAL A 511 11.15 13.93 -4.75
CA VAL A 511 10.74 13.14 -3.59
C VAL A 511 10.00 11.88 -4.01
N ASP A 512 10.24 10.77 -3.33
CA ASP A 512 9.51 9.52 -3.55
C ASP A 512 8.90 9.00 -2.23
N ILE A 513 7.70 9.50 -1.94
CA ILE A 513 6.98 9.20 -0.69
C ILE A 513 6.49 7.74 -0.70
N LEU A 514 6.14 7.19 -1.87
CA LEU A 514 5.74 5.79 -2.03
C LEU A 514 6.91 4.86 -1.70
N ARG A 515 8.07 5.07 -2.33
CA ARG A 515 9.28 4.29 -2.06
C ARG A 515 9.70 4.38 -0.60
N THR A 516 9.69 5.59 -0.04
CA THR A 516 10.01 5.82 1.37
C THR A 516 9.09 5.00 2.27
N THR A 517 7.78 5.03 2.02
CA THR A 517 6.80 4.28 2.81
C THR A 517 7.00 2.76 2.68
N CYS A 518 7.24 2.28 1.46
CA CYS A 518 7.55 0.87 1.22
C CYS A 518 8.80 0.42 1.99
N GLN A 519 9.86 1.22 1.97
CA GLN A 519 11.09 0.94 2.71
C GLN A 519 10.87 0.90 4.23
N LEU A 520 10.12 1.87 4.77
CA LEU A 520 9.77 1.87 6.19
C LEU A 520 8.99 0.62 6.58
N ARG A 521 8.08 0.15 5.70
CA ARG A 521 7.31 -1.08 5.94
C ARG A 521 8.13 -2.36 5.80
N LEU A 522 9.18 -2.37 4.97
CA LEU A 522 10.16 -3.47 4.98
C LEU A 522 10.83 -3.56 6.35
N ASP A 523 11.25 -2.44 6.92
CA ASP A 523 11.98 -2.40 8.18
C ASP A 523 11.07 -2.61 9.41
N ARG A 524 9.86 -2.06 9.41
CA ARG A 524 8.85 -2.25 10.47
C ARG A 524 7.44 -2.27 9.88
N GLY A 525 6.73 -3.37 10.10
CA GLY A 525 5.38 -3.57 9.60
C GLY A 525 4.40 -2.49 10.05
N GLY A 526 3.65 -1.95 9.12
CA GLY A 526 2.57 -1.00 9.34
C GLY A 526 2.99 0.46 9.54
N MET A 527 4.26 0.80 9.26
CA MET A 527 4.71 2.19 9.23
C MET A 527 3.82 3.03 8.29
N ILE A 528 3.37 4.18 8.81
CA ILE A 528 2.26 4.98 8.27
C ILE A 528 0.98 4.14 8.19
N GLN A 529 0.14 4.27 9.21
CA GLN A 529 -0.93 3.32 9.50
C GLN A 529 -2.24 3.63 8.77
N THR A 530 -2.50 4.91 8.48
CA THR A 530 -3.78 5.38 7.91
C THR A 530 -3.56 6.19 6.63
N CYS A 531 -4.59 6.26 5.79
CA CYS A 531 -4.55 7.03 4.56
C CYS A 531 -4.39 8.53 4.85
N GLU A 532 -5.05 9.02 5.89
CA GLU A 532 -4.98 10.40 6.34
C GLU A 532 -3.54 10.77 6.72
N GLN A 533 -2.83 9.89 7.43
CA GLN A 533 -1.40 10.05 7.73
C GLN A 533 -0.54 10.13 6.46
N TYR A 534 -0.83 9.28 5.47
CA TYR A 534 -0.12 9.29 4.19
C TYR A 534 -0.35 10.58 3.39
N GLN A 535 -1.60 11.06 3.37
CA GLN A 535 -1.96 12.36 2.80
C GLN A 535 -1.29 13.51 3.55
N PHE A 536 -1.21 13.44 4.88
CA PHE A 536 -0.56 14.45 5.69
C PHE A 536 0.94 14.56 5.38
N VAL A 537 1.65 13.44 5.19
CA VAL A 537 3.05 13.47 4.74
C VAL A 537 3.17 14.21 3.40
N HIS A 538 2.27 13.99 2.44
CA HIS A 538 2.26 14.73 1.17
C HIS A 538 2.01 16.24 1.37
N HIS A 539 1.08 16.62 2.25
CA HIS A 539 0.83 18.02 2.58
C HIS A 539 2.05 18.70 3.21
N VAL A 540 2.71 18.04 4.16
CA VAL A 540 3.94 18.54 4.82
C VAL A 540 5.06 18.70 3.80
N MET A 541 5.25 17.70 2.92
CA MET A 541 6.27 17.76 1.88
C MET A 541 5.98 18.85 0.85
N SER A 542 4.72 19.05 0.47
CA SER A 542 4.31 20.13 -0.42
C SER A 542 4.56 21.51 0.19
N LEU A 543 4.33 21.67 1.50
CA LEU A 543 4.68 22.90 2.23
C LEU A 543 6.19 23.13 2.22
N TYR A 544 6.98 22.10 2.49
CA TYR A 544 8.44 22.19 2.50
C TYR A 544 9.01 22.56 1.13
N GLY A 545 8.52 21.96 0.05
CA GLY A 545 8.90 22.32 -1.32
C GLY A 545 8.68 23.80 -1.61
N LYS A 546 7.50 24.33 -1.26
CA LYS A 546 7.20 25.77 -1.41
C LYS A 546 8.13 26.67 -0.59
N GLN A 547 8.56 26.24 0.60
CA GLN A 547 9.51 27.00 1.41
C GLN A 547 10.90 27.02 0.78
N LEU A 548 11.37 25.89 0.24
CA LEU A 548 12.65 25.80 -0.48
C LEU A 548 12.68 26.70 -1.72
N SER A 549 11.61 26.69 -2.52
CA SER A 549 11.57 27.48 -3.75
C SER A 549 11.53 28.99 -3.48
N ARG A 550 10.80 29.43 -2.45
CA ARG A 550 10.84 30.83 -1.99
C ARG A 550 12.24 31.24 -1.53
N ALA A 551 12.92 30.39 -0.76
CA ALA A 551 14.27 30.66 -0.29
C ALA A 551 15.34 30.64 -1.40
N ALA A 552 15.02 30.08 -2.58
CA ALA A 552 15.89 30.13 -3.75
C ALA A 552 15.66 31.37 -4.64
N GLU A 553 14.50 32.02 -4.52
CA GLU A 553 14.15 33.25 -5.23
C GLU A 553 14.62 34.52 -4.49
N GLU A 554 14.77 34.44 -3.16
CA GLU A 554 15.36 35.48 -2.28
C GLU A 554 16.89 35.45 -2.30
#